data_AF-A0A7C5G4R3-F1
#
_entry.id   AF-A0A7C5G4R3-F1
#
_cell.length_a   1.000
_cell.length_b   1.000
_cell.length_c   1.000
_cell.angle_alpha   90.00
_cell.angle_beta   90.00
_cell.angle_gamma   90.00
#
_symmetry.space_group_name_H-M   'P 1'
#
loop_
_entity.id
_entity.type
_entity.pdbx_description
1 polymer ?
#
loop_
_entity_poly.entity_id
_entity_poly.type
_entity_poly.pdbx_seq_one_letter_code
_entity_poly.pdbx_strand_id
1 'polypeptide(L)'
;NPGEKIFTYGSMLVLGIVVVATGFVLDFPNVPQPRATYQLSQLLHDAAALLWITIMLGHIYLGLWGVEGALEGMVSGEVDENWARQHHDLWYEQVKQGTATQEAIRGPQGGGAGTPEPGRPSTV
;
A
#
# COMPACT_ATOMS: atom_id res chain seq x y z
N ASN A 1 -4.36 -9.44 7.23
CA ASN A 1 -5.63 -8.87 7.78
C ASN A 1 -5.74 -7.35 7.55
N PRO A 2 -6.94 -6.72 7.58
CA PRO A 2 -7.08 -5.27 7.34
C PRO A 2 -6.33 -4.39 8.35
N GLY A 3 -6.35 -4.77 9.64
CA GLY A 3 -5.65 -4.02 10.69
C GLY A 3 -4.13 -4.03 10.53
N GLU A 4 -3.56 -5.13 10.05
CA GLU A 4 -2.14 -5.27 9.75
C GLU A 4 -1.72 -4.37 8.57
N LYS A 5 -2.52 -4.32 7.50
CA LYS A 5 -2.28 -3.39 6.38
C LYS A 5 -2.35 -1.93 6.83
N ILE A 6 -3.36 -1.56 7.63
CA ILE A 6 -3.48 -0.19 8.14
C ILE A 6 -2.32 0.18 9.06
N PHE A 7 -1.88 -0.74 9.92
CA PHE A 7 -0.72 -0.52 10.76
C PHE A 7 0.55 -0.32 9.92
N THR A 8 0.78 -1.18 8.91
CA THR A 8 1.96 -1.10 8.04
C THR A 8 1.96 0.16 7.17
N TYR A 9 0.87 0.43 6.44
CA TYR A 9 0.79 1.61 5.58
C TYR A 9 0.62 2.91 6.37
N GLY A 10 -0.11 2.89 7.48
CA GLY A 10 -0.30 4.04 8.35
C GLY A 10 0.99 4.44 9.06
N SER A 11 1.76 3.47 9.58
CA SER A 11 3.06 3.76 10.21
C SER A 11 4.06 4.30 9.19
N MET A 12 4.14 3.72 7.99
CA MET A 12 4.94 4.27 6.89
C MET A 12 4.48 5.69 6.51
N LEU A 13 3.18 5.95 6.38
CA LEU A 13 2.71 7.30 6.03
C LEU A 13 3.10 8.34 7.10
N VAL A 14 2.84 8.03 8.37
CA VAL A 14 3.12 8.95 9.49
C VAL A 14 4.61 9.21 9.62
N LEU A 15 5.42 8.15 9.61
CA LEU A 15 6.88 8.27 9.71
C LEU A 15 7.44 9.10 8.53
N GLY A 16 6.80 9.04 7.35
CA GLY A 16 7.26 9.71 6.14
C GLY A 16 6.97 11.20 6.19
N ILE A 17 5.78 11.56 6.71
CA ILE A 17 5.42 12.95 6.99
C ILE A 17 6.40 13.56 8.00
N VAL A 18 6.78 12.83 9.06
CA VAL A 18 7.75 13.31 10.05
C VAL A 18 9.11 13.59 9.42
N VAL A 19 9.64 12.66 8.61
CA VAL A 19 10.92 12.84 7.92
C VAL A 19 10.88 14.04 6.96
N VAL A 20 9.82 14.18 6.16
CA VAL A 20 9.66 15.30 5.22
C VAL A 20 9.55 16.63 5.96
N ALA A 21 8.71 16.71 7.00
CA ALA A 21 8.51 17.95 7.75
C ALA A 21 9.79 18.40 8.48
N THR A 22 10.50 17.47 9.12
CA THR A 22 11.74 17.78 9.83
C THR A 22 12.88 18.09 8.85
N GLY A 23 12.99 17.37 7.73
CA GLY A 23 13.97 17.63 6.68
C GLY A 23 13.77 19.00 6.03
N PHE A 24 12.50 19.37 5.75
CA PHE A 24 12.17 20.70 5.24
C PHE A 24 12.63 21.82 6.19
N VAL A 25 12.50 21.64 7.51
CA VAL A 25 13.01 22.63 8.49
C VAL A 25 14.54 22.72 8.47
N LEU A 26 15.23 21.59 8.28
CA LEU A 26 16.70 21.54 8.24
C LEU A 26 17.28 22.12 6.94
N ASP A 27 16.57 22.03 5.81
CA ASP A 27 17.00 22.56 4.51
C ASP A 27 17.12 24.10 4.46
N PHE A 28 16.45 24.81 5.37
CA PHE A 28 16.47 26.27 5.44
C PHE A 28 17.16 26.80 6.72
N PRO A 29 18.49 26.68 6.83
CA PRO A 29 19.24 27.22 7.97
C PRO A 29 19.31 28.76 7.99
N ASN A 30 18.95 29.40 6.86
CA ASN A 30 19.01 30.86 6.70
C ASN A 30 17.74 31.58 7.19
N VAL A 31 16.70 30.85 7.58
CA VAL A 31 15.49 31.44 8.18
C VAL A 31 15.79 31.69 9.67
N PRO A 32 15.45 32.87 10.23
CA PRO A 32 15.64 33.12 11.66
C PRO A 32 14.72 32.19 12.48
N GLN A 33 15.28 31.08 12.93
CA GLN A 33 14.62 30.10 13.79
C GLN A 33 15.37 29.96 15.13
N PRO A 34 14.67 29.62 16.23
CA PRO A 34 15.32 29.29 17.49
C PRO A 34 16.27 28.10 17.33
N ARG A 35 17.45 28.13 17.98
CA ARG A 35 18.39 26.99 18.01
C ARG A 35 17.73 25.69 18.50
N ALA A 36 16.78 25.79 19.41
CA ALA A 36 16.03 24.64 19.92
C ALA A 36 15.26 23.91 18.81
N THR A 37 14.74 24.63 17.82
CA THR A 37 13.99 24.05 16.69
C THR A 37 14.89 23.18 15.83
N TYR A 38 16.10 23.65 15.50
CA TYR A 38 17.06 22.84 14.73
C TYR A 38 17.49 21.58 15.46
N GLN A 39 17.76 21.67 16.77
CA GLN A 39 18.14 20.51 17.58
C GLN A 39 17.02 19.47 17.65
N LEU A 40 15.78 19.93 17.82
CA LEU A 40 14.62 19.04 17.86
C LEU A 40 14.34 18.42 16.49
N SER A 41 14.40 19.21 15.41
CA SER A 41 14.24 18.70 14.04
C SER A 41 15.30 17.67 13.70
N GLN A 42 16.56 17.90 14.06
CA GLN A 42 17.64 16.95 13.83
C GLN A 42 17.39 15.63 14.57
N LEU A 43 17.07 15.70 15.87
CA LEU A 43 16.78 14.51 16.68
C LEU A 43 15.61 13.69 16.12
N LEU A 44 14.53 14.37 15.75
CA LEU A 44 13.34 13.72 15.19
C LEU A 44 13.62 13.14 13.80
N HIS A 45 14.38 13.85 12.97
CA HIS A 45 14.74 13.39 11.63
C HIS A 45 15.61 12.13 11.70
N ASP A 46 16.67 12.15 12.50
CA ASP A 46 17.60 11.02 12.64
C ASP A 46 16.89 9.78 13.21
N ALA A 47 16.06 9.98 14.24
CA ALA A 47 15.27 8.90 14.83
C ALA A 47 14.27 8.30 13.83
N ALA A 48 13.55 9.14 13.09
CA ALA A 48 12.59 8.67 12.09
C ALA A 48 13.28 8.00 10.89
N ALA A 49 14.42 8.54 10.44
CA ALA A 49 15.22 7.96 9.36
C ALA A 49 15.75 6.58 9.72
N LEU A 50 16.24 6.37 10.95
CA LEU A 50 16.70 5.05 11.42
C LEU A 50 15.58 4.02 11.43
N LEU A 51 14.39 4.40 11.90
CA LEU A 51 13.21 3.54 11.85
C LEU A 51 12.81 3.22 10.40
N TRP A 52 12.86 4.22 9.52
CA TRP A 52 12.53 4.05 8.10
C TRP A 52 13.45 3.06 7.41
N ILE A 53 14.76 3.20 7.64
CA ILE A 53 15.78 2.28 7.13
C ILE A 53 15.50 0.86 7.62
N THR A 54 15.19 0.68 8.90
CA THR A 54 14.88 -0.63 9.48
C THR A 54 13.69 -1.29 8.78
N ILE A 55 12.62 -0.52 8.55
CA ILE A 55 11.43 -1.00 7.83
C ILE A 55 11.76 -1.33 6.37
N MET A 56 12.54 -0.49 5.69
CA MET A 56 12.96 -0.73 4.30
C MET A 56 13.81 -1.99 4.16
N LEU A 57 14.71 -2.24 5.10
CA LEU A 57 15.47 -3.50 5.13
C LEU A 57 14.55 -4.71 5.30
N GLY A 58 13.56 -4.62 6.20
CA GLY A 58 12.53 -5.66 6.33
C GLY A 58 11.71 -5.86 5.06
N HIS A 59 11.34 -4.78 4.37
CA HIS A 59 10.61 -4.83 3.11
C HIS A 59 11.43 -5.52 1.99
N ILE A 60 12.71 -5.17 1.87
CA ILE A 60 13.64 -5.80 0.92
C ILE A 60 13.83 -7.28 1.26
N TYR A 61 13.99 -7.63 2.54
CA TYR A 61 14.12 -9.02 2.98
C TYR A 61 12.90 -9.86 2.60
N LEU A 62 11.69 -9.35 2.84
CA LEU A 62 10.46 -10.03 2.45
C LEU A 62 10.32 -10.18 0.94
N GLY A 63 10.74 -9.16 0.17
CA GLY A 63 10.69 -9.18 -1.29
C GLY A 63 11.72 -10.13 -1.94
N LEU A 64 12.90 -10.29 -1.34
CA LEU A 64 13.95 -11.16 -1.88
C LEU A 64 13.85 -12.61 -1.41
N TRP A 65 13.58 -12.83 -0.13
CA TRP A 65 13.69 -14.16 0.49
C TRP A 65 12.46 -14.58 1.30
N GLY A 66 11.68 -13.64 1.82
CA GLY A 66 10.56 -13.97 2.70
C GLY A 66 9.36 -14.61 2.00
N VAL A 67 9.23 -14.41 0.69
CA VAL A 67 8.16 -14.99 -0.13
C VAL A 67 8.77 -15.51 -1.43
N GLU A 68 8.93 -16.83 -1.53
CA GLU A 68 9.41 -17.49 -2.75
C GLU A 68 8.54 -17.05 -3.94
N GLY A 69 9.15 -16.65 -5.06
CA GLY A 69 8.44 -16.17 -6.25
C GLY A 69 7.97 -14.70 -6.21
N ALA A 70 8.03 -14.00 -5.08
CA ALA A 70 7.62 -12.58 -5.02
C ALA A 70 8.51 -11.66 -5.85
N LEU A 71 9.83 -11.87 -5.84
CA LEU A 71 10.77 -11.09 -6.66
C LEU A 71 10.51 -11.32 -8.15
N GLU A 72 10.26 -12.56 -8.54
CA GLU A 72 9.98 -12.91 -9.93
C GLU A 72 8.66 -12.28 -10.38
N GLY A 73 7.61 -12.33 -9.56
CA GLY A 73 6.36 -11.60 -9.80
C GLY A 73 6.52 -10.08 -9.91
N MET A 74 7.45 -9.46 -9.18
CA MET A 74 7.74 -8.02 -9.31
C MET A 74 8.49 -7.66 -10.60
N VAL A 75 9.35 -8.56 -11.10
CA VAL A 75 10.20 -8.32 -12.27
C VAL A 75 9.53 -8.74 -13.58
N SER A 76 8.94 -9.93 -13.62
CA SER A 76 8.27 -10.49 -14.81
C SER A 76 6.82 -10.02 -14.94
N GLY A 77 6.18 -9.66 -13.82
CA GLY A 77 4.74 -9.36 -13.77
C GLY A 77 3.85 -10.60 -13.76
N GLU A 78 4.43 -11.82 -13.76
CA GLU A 78 3.71 -13.09 -13.75
C GLU A 78 4.05 -13.88 -12.47
N VAL A 79 3.04 -14.49 -11.86
CA VAL A 79 3.18 -15.32 -10.66
C VAL A 79 2.61 -16.71 -10.92
N ASP A 80 3.21 -17.74 -10.30
CA ASP A 80 2.72 -19.11 -10.47
C ASP A 80 1.38 -19.33 -9.76
N GLU A 81 0.58 -20.26 -10.29
CA GLU A 81 -0.76 -20.55 -9.73
C GLU A 81 -0.70 -21.07 -8.29
N ASN A 82 0.36 -21.78 -7.92
CA ASN A 82 0.49 -22.34 -6.58
C ASN A 82 0.79 -21.24 -5.55
N TRP A 83 1.62 -20.27 -5.91
CA TRP A 83 1.88 -19.07 -5.11
C TRP A 83 0.63 -18.21 -4.96
N ALA A 84 -0.10 -17.99 -6.06
CA ALA A 84 -1.34 -17.22 -6.06
C ALA A 84 -2.39 -17.85 -5.14
N ARG A 85 -2.48 -19.18 -5.11
CA ARG A 85 -3.30 -19.91 -4.14
C ARG A 85 -2.77 -19.67 -2.72
N GLN A 86 -1.53 -20.03 -2.42
CA GLN A 86 -1.00 -19.98 -1.06
C GLN A 86 -0.97 -18.59 -0.39
N HIS A 87 -0.74 -17.53 -1.16
CA HIS A 87 -0.57 -16.17 -0.60
C HIS A 87 -1.75 -15.25 -0.90
N HIS A 88 -2.54 -15.55 -1.94
CA HIS A 88 -3.59 -14.67 -2.45
C HIS A 88 -4.84 -15.44 -2.89
N ASP A 89 -5.26 -16.46 -2.12
CA ASP A 89 -6.40 -17.35 -2.42
C ASP A 89 -7.65 -16.63 -2.94
N LEU A 90 -8.06 -15.53 -2.28
CA LEU A 90 -9.25 -14.75 -2.69
C LEU A 90 -9.09 -14.14 -4.09
N TRP A 91 -7.90 -13.65 -4.41
CA TRP A 91 -7.61 -13.08 -5.72
C TRP A 91 -7.49 -14.19 -6.78
N TYR A 92 -6.89 -15.33 -6.44
CA TYR A 92 -6.84 -16.50 -7.32
C TYR A 92 -8.24 -16.98 -7.71
N GLU A 93 -9.16 -17.09 -6.74
CA GLU A 93 -10.58 -17.41 -7.00
C GLU A 93 -11.23 -16.37 -7.93
N GLN A 94 -11.03 -15.08 -7.69
CA GLN A 94 -11.57 -14.01 -8.55
C GLN A 94 -11.02 -14.05 -9.98
N VAL A 95 -9.75 -14.35 -10.16
CA VAL A 95 -9.12 -14.47 -11.49
C VAL A 95 -9.66 -15.71 -12.21
N LYS A 96 -9.75 -16.85 -11.52
CA LYS A 96 -10.26 -18.10 -12.07
C LYS A 96 -11.74 -18.02 -12.46
N GLN A 97 -12.52 -17.24 -11.73
CA GLN A 97 -13.93 -16.97 -12.01
C GLN A 97 -14.13 -15.86 -13.06
N GLY A 98 -13.05 -15.21 -13.54
CA GLY A 98 -13.12 -14.07 -14.48
C GLY A 98 -13.70 -12.78 -13.86
N THR A 99 -13.94 -12.77 -12.55
CA THR A 99 -14.57 -11.68 -11.81
C THR A 99 -13.58 -10.53 -11.52
N ALA A 100 -12.28 -10.84 -11.37
CA ALA A 100 -11.24 -9.84 -11.07
C ALA A 100 -11.20 -8.70 -12.11
N THR A 101 -11.29 -9.05 -13.40
CA THR A 101 -11.35 -8.08 -14.50
C THR A 101 -12.66 -7.29 -14.49
N GLN A 102 -13.76 -7.93 -14.09
CA GLN A 102 -15.09 -7.33 -14.07
C GLN A 102 -15.26 -6.32 -12.91
N GLU A 103 -14.68 -6.58 -11.74
CA GLU A 103 -14.62 -5.63 -10.63
C GLU A 103 -13.68 -4.45 -10.93
N ALA A 104 -12.50 -4.71 -11.51
CA ALA A 104 -11.55 -3.66 -11.89
C ALA A 104 -12.15 -2.66 -12.90
N ILE A 105 -12.98 -3.14 -13.84
CA ILE A 105 -13.71 -2.29 -14.81
C ILE A 105 -14.88 -1.55 -14.14
N ARG A 106 -15.54 -2.14 -13.15
CA ARG A 106 -16.70 -1.52 -12.49
C ARG A 106 -16.32 -0.35 -11.57
N GLY A 107 -15.09 -0.32 -11.04
CA GLY A 107 -14.64 0.71 -10.10
C GLY A 107 -15.49 0.76 -8.81
N PRO A 108 -15.10 1.53 -7.78
CA PRO A 108 -15.91 1.69 -6.58
C PRO A 108 -17.07 2.66 -6.87
N GLN A 109 -18.01 2.26 -7.72
CA GLN A 109 -19.23 3.03 -7.95
C GLN A 109 -20.32 2.59 -6.97
N GLY A 110 -20.50 3.43 -5.95
CA GLY A 110 -21.82 3.94 -5.58
C GLY A 110 -22.77 2.96 -4.92
N GLY A 111 -22.88 3.05 -3.59
CA GLY A 111 -24.17 2.85 -2.96
C GLY A 111 -25.18 3.82 -3.57
N GLY A 112 -26.12 3.29 -4.36
CA GLY A 112 -27.12 4.08 -5.07
C GLY A 112 -28.17 3.18 -5.66
N ALA A 113 -29.35 3.20 -5.05
CA ALA A 113 -30.53 2.44 -5.43
C ALA A 113 -30.93 2.63 -6.90
N GLY A 114 -31.39 1.53 -7.52
CA GLY A 114 -32.01 1.51 -8.84
C GLY A 114 -32.93 0.30 -8.98
N THR A 115 -34.07 0.37 -8.29
CA THR A 115 -35.40 -0.22 -8.57
C THR A 115 -35.51 -1.50 -9.42
N PRO A 116 -36.23 -2.54 -8.94
CA PRO A 116 -36.73 -3.59 -9.81
C PRO A 116 -37.93 -3.04 -10.60
N GLU A 117 -37.88 -3.06 -11.93
CA GLU A 117 -39.08 -2.86 -12.75
C GLU A 117 -39.33 -4.04 -13.71
N PRO A 118 -40.62 -4.36 -13.96
CA PRO A 118 -41.07 -5.68 -14.32
C PRO A 118 -41.45 -5.81 -15.80
N GLY A 119 -41.30 -7.02 -16.32
CA GLY A 119 -42.12 -7.57 -17.41
C GLY A 119 -41.96 -6.97 -18.80
N ARG A 120 -41.39 -7.76 -19.73
CA ARG A 120 -41.92 -7.85 -21.09
C ARG A 120 -41.93 -9.31 -21.58
N PRO A 121 -42.99 -9.72 -22.31
CA PRO A 121 -43.28 -11.12 -22.59
C PRO A 121 -42.49 -11.65 -23.79
N SER A 122 -42.20 -12.95 -23.73
CA SER A 122 -41.61 -13.73 -24.80
C SER A 122 -42.56 -13.87 -25.98
N THR A 123 -42.12 -13.48 -27.17
CA THR A 123 -42.70 -13.94 -28.43
C THR A 123 -41.59 -14.33 -29.41
N VAL A 124 -41.58 -15.63 -29.71
CA VAL A 124 -41.22 -16.37 -30.94
C VAL A 124 -40.14 -15.80 -31.85
#